data_AF-Q6MND6-F1
#
_entry.id   AF-Q6MND6-F1
#
_cell.length_a   1.000
_cell.length_b   1.000
_cell.length_c   1.000
_cell.angle_alpha   90.00
_cell.angle_beta   90.00
_cell.angle_gamma   90.00
#
_symmetry.space_group_name_H-M   'P 1'
#
loop_
_entity.id
_entity.type
_entity.pdbx_description
1 polymer ?
#
loop_
_entity_poly.entity_id
_entity_poly.type
_entity_poly.pdbx_seq_one_letter_code
_entity_poly.pdbx_strand_id
1 'polypeptide(L)'
;MKRPVPTQAESPFGFDEFFFSTTDKRGVIRYGNDVFVRVSVYPKESMLGAPHSLIRHPDMPRAVFKEFWSFLNQGKAVGAYVKNLAGNGSYYWVYAFAFPIGDGYLSVRFKPSSELFSVVQGLYKEVLAYEQQEHSLEESHQHLLLKIQEAGFPDYESFMMKAVMEELKARAAQVLASESRSSGATGASQITAVTNSTTRKLNDVFDKLRDFQGANQSLESAMGRLDQGFQQLKFISINMKIAAAKFGEMAASLGVVSHEFSVLSGTIEKHLGGLSGFVEELSSVIQKCVLRAAALNVQMLMVDFFVRESIAKLATSENAFDEMLQNQKAFSDLFAQYCQNLDKEFSELKKSLSAISYEMLEVAKFVTGLEVVRQMGAIESARTTEIRNSFTHYLEAMDDFIQLLRESTGEIGRGVTSLASNSEFIVSSIRNISGNVDQIFALASSQEQQKAG
;
A
#
# COMPACT_ATOMS: atom_id res chain seq x y z
N MET A 1 12.82 32.87 20.18
CA MET A 1 14.01 32.20 20.76
C MET A 1 15.13 32.17 19.73
N LYS A 2 16.39 32.30 20.15
CA LYS A 2 17.55 32.09 19.27
C LYS A 2 17.66 30.59 18.97
N ARG A 3 17.86 30.20 17.70
CA ARG A 3 18.03 28.79 17.34
C ARG A 3 19.29 28.22 18.01
N PRO A 4 19.24 27.00 18.59
CA PRO A 4 20.40 26.37 19.20
C PRO A 4 21.45 26.03 18.13
N VAL A 5 22.71 25.98 18.54
CA VAL A 5 23.82 25.55 17.68
C VAL A 5 23.85 24.03 17.63
N PRO A 6 23.81 23.39 16.45
CA PRO A 6 23.85 21.93 16.34
C PRO A 6 25.13 21.33 16.92
N THR A 7 24.97 20.24 17.64
CA THR A 7 26.04 19.36 18.14
C THR A 7 25.94 18.01 17.45
N GLN A 8 26.98 17.19 17.56
CA GLN A 8 26.96 15.80 17.05
C GLN A 8 26.41 14.80 18.08
N ALA A 9 25.92 15.28 19.23
CA ALA A 9 25.30 14.42 20.22
C ALA A 9 23.86 14.06 19.79
N GLU A 10 23.50 12.78 19.89
CA GLU A 10 22.12 12.34 19.69
C GLU A 10 21.33 12.49 21.01
N SER A 11 20.12 13.05 20.95
CA SER A 11 19.21 13.06 22.10
C SER A 11 18.80 11.62 22.44
N PRO A 12 18.85 11.20 23.73
CA PRO A 12 18.50 9.84 24.11
C PRO A 12 17.01 9.58 23.87
N PHE A 13 16.71 8.54 23.09
CA PHE A 13 15.35 8.10 22.77
C PHE A 13 15.32 6.61 22.48
N GLY A 14 14.42 5.90 23.16
CA GLY A 14 14.25 4.46 23.10
C GLY A 14 13.62 3.98 21.79
N PHE A 15 13.79 2.69 21.51
CA PHE A 15 13.16 2.06 20.36
C PHE A 15 11.67 1.79 20.60
N ASP A 16 11.27 1.47 21.81
CA ASP A 16 9.90 1.22 22.24
C ASP A 16 9.05 2.49 22.38
N GLU A 17 9.70 3.65 22.41
CA GLU A 17 9.03 4.92 22.63
C GLU A 17 8.42 5.50 21.33
N PHE A 18 7.32 6.22 21.49
CA PHE A 18 6.65 6.97 20.41
C PHE A 18 6.49 8.43 20.80
N PHE A 19 6.71 9.32 19.84
CA PHE A 19 6.31 10.72 19.95
C PHE A 19 5.05 10.95 19.15
N PHE A 20 4.17 11.79 19.66
CA PHE A 20 3.14 12.35 18.82
C PHE A 20 2.83 13.79 19.18
N SER A 21 2.32 14.52 18.20
CA SER A 21 1.86 15.90 18.36
C SER A 21 0.64 16.15 17.50
N THR A 22 -0.22 17.04 17.95
CA THR A 22 -1.26 17.64 17.10
C THR A 22 -0.91 19.09 16.78
N THR A 23 -1.32 19.54 15.60
CA THR A 23 -1.07 20.90 15.10
C THR A 23 -2.33 21.49 14.47
N ASP A 24 -2.38 22.81 14.27
CA ASP A 24 -3.35 23.45 13.36
C ASP A 24 -2.96 23.25 11.86
N LYS A 25 -3.80 23.71 10.92
CA LYS A 25 -3.48 23.65 9.47
C LYS A 25 -2.19 24.38 9.05
N ARG A 26 -1.64 25.25 9.89
CA ARG A 26 -0.40 25.98 9.64
C ARG A 26 0.83 25.29 10.27
N GLY A 27 0.63 24.14 10.93
CA GLY A 27 1.69 23.41 11.62
C GLY A 27 2.06 24.00 12.97
N VAL A 28 1.18 24.80 13.58
CA VAL A 28 1.36 25.32 14.94
C VAL A 28 0.99 24.25 15.95
N ILE A 29 1.91 23.89 16.84
CA ILE A 29 1.75 22.80 17.81
C ILE A 29 0.64 23.15 18.82
N ARG A 30 -0.35 22.26 18.92
CA ARG A 30 -1.45 22.33 19.89
C ARG A 30 -1.26 21.35 21.05
N TYR A 31 -0.62 20.22 20.78
CA TYR A 31 -0.33 19.20 21.76
C TYR A 31 0.96 18.45 21.40
N GLY A 32 1.67 17.97 22.42
CA GLY A 32 2.80 17.06 22.29
C GLY A 32 2.91 16.22 23.55
N ASN A 33 3.13 14.91 23.40
CA ASN A 33 3.29 14.02 24.55
C ASN A 33 4.61 14.27 25.28
N ASP A 34 4.75 13.75 26.50
CA ASP A 34 5.91 14.02 27.35
C ASP A 34 7.23 13.53 26.75
N VAL A 35 7.18 12.43 25.99
CA VAL A 35 8.33 11.94 25.23
C VAL A 35 8.81 13.03 24.26
N PHE A 36 7.89 13.73 23.58
CA PHE A 36 8.25 14.78 22.64
C PHE A 36 8.89 15.98 23.35
N VAL A 37 8.32 16.41 24.48
CA VAL A 37 8.89 17.48 25.32
C VAL A 37 10.29 17.11 25.79
N ARG A 38 10.47 15.89 26.32
CA ARG A 38 11.74 15.39 26.85
C ARG A 38 12.84 15.32 25.79
N VAL A 39 12.58 14.70 24.64
CA VAL A 39 13.62 14.47 23.60
C VAL A 39 13.93 15.73 22.81
N SER A 40 12.94 16.59 22.59
CA SER A 40 13.17 17.88 21.93
C SER A 40 13.86 18.89 22.84
N VAL A 41 13.90 18.66 24.16
CA VAL A 41 14.55 19.55 25.16
C VAL A 41 14.01 20.99 25.07
N TYR A 42 12.75 21.15 24.67
CA TYR A 42 12.02 22.41 24.73
C TYR A 42 11.02 22.35 25.88
N PRO A 43 10.92 23.39 26.72
CA PRO A 43 9.85 23.50 27.72
C PRO A 43 8.47 23.39 27.04
N LYS A 44 7.52 22.70 27.67
CA LYS A 44 6.17 22.48 27.11
C LYS A 44 5.51 23.80 26.72
N GLU A 45 5.65 24.82 27.56
CA GLU A 45 5.10 26.17 27.37
C GLU A 45 5.70 26.89 26.16
N SER A 46 6.95 26.58 25.81
CA SER A 46 7.64 27.14 24.64
C SER A 46 7.33 26.38 23.36
N MET A 47 6.91 25.12 23.48
CA MET A 47 6.54 24.26 22.37
C MET A 47 5.09 24.50 21.94
N LEU A 48 4.16 24.63 22.89
CA LEU A 48 2.75 24.91 22.60
C LEU A 48 2.61 26.29 21.96
N GLY A 49 1.90 26.37 20.83
CA GLY A 49 1.76 27.59 20.04
C GLY A 49 2.95 27.93 19.14
N ALA A 50 4.03 27.15 19.18
CA ALA A 50 5.16 27.30 18.27
C ALA A 50 4.93 26.54 16.95
N PRO A 51 5.49 27.01 15.82
CA PRO A 51 5.47 26.23 14.59
C PRO A 51 6.36 24.99 14.74
N HIS A 52 5.95 23.86 14.14
CA HIS A 52 6.71 22.60 14.19
C HIS A 52 8.13 22.74 13.58
N SER A 53 8.35 23.73 12.71
CA SER A 53 9.67 24.10 12.20
C SER A 53 10.69 24.54 13.28
N LEU A 54 10.24 24.76 14.52
CA LEU A 54 11.09 25.02 15.70
C LEU A 54 12.18 23.95 15.86
N ILE A 55 11.80 22.67 15.69
CA ILE A 55 12.69 21.53 15.89
C ILE A 55 13.39 21.08 14.61
N ARG A 56 13.26 21.81 13.50
CA ARG A 56 13.85 21.39 12.22
C ARG A 56 15.36 21.54 12.25
N HIS A 57 16.08 20.44 11.97
CA HIS A 57 17.53 20.46 11.84
C HIS A 57 17.98 21.15 10.54
N PRO A 58 19.08 21.93 10.54
CA PRO A 58 19.60 22.56 9.32
C PRO A 58 20.02 21.56 8.24
N ASP A 59 20.51 20.37 8.61
CA ASP A 59 20.82 19.28 7.66
C ASP A 59 19.61 18.69 6.93
N MET A 60 18.37 19.10 7.24
CA MET A 60 17.21 18.62 6.50
C MET A 60 16.97 19.45 5.24
N PRO A 61 16.96 18.83 4.03
CA PRO A 61 16.63 19.54 2.80
C PRO A 61 15.22 20.17 2.87
N ARG A 62 15.07 21.37 2.32
CA ARG A 62 13.77 22.06 2.23
C ARG A 62 12.82 21.33 1.29
N ALA A 63 13.33 20.68 0.24
CA ALA A 63 12.56 19.87 -0.68
C ALA A 63 11.71 18.79 0.00
N VAL A 64 12.25 18.12 1.02
CA VAL A 64 11.53 17.06 1.77
C VAL A 64 10.28 17.64 2.43
N PHE A 65 10.38 18.82 3.04
CA PHE A 65 9.22 19.46 3.66
C PHE A 65 8.25 20.05 2.64
N LYS A 66 8.70 20.52 1.48
CA LYS A 66 7.78 20.93 0.40
C LYS A 66 6.91 19.75 0.00
N GLU A 67 7.51 18.58 -0.19
CA GLU A 67 6.76 17.36 -0.51
C GLU A 67 5.84 16.95 0.63
N PHE A 68 6.34 16.96 1.86
CA PHE A 68 5.55 16.68 3.07
C PHE A 68 4.27 17.55 3.14
N TRP A 69 4.42 18.87 2.95
CA TRP A 69 3.30 19.80 2.94
C TRP A 69 2.39 19.64 1.72
N SER A 70 2.92 19.24 0.56
CA SER A 70 2.11 18.93 -0.63
C SER A 70 1.06 17.87 -0.34
N PHE A 71 1.45 16.75 0.29
CA PHE A 71 0.52 15.69 0.69
C PHE A 71 -0.50 16.17 1.73
N LEU A 72 -0.03 16.82 2.80
CA LEU A 72 -0.91 17.29 3.88
C LEU A 72 -1.95 18.31 3.39
N ASN A 73 -1.57 19.19 2.46
CA ASN A 73 -2.47 20.17 1.85
C ASN A 73 -3.51 19.53 0.92
N GLN A 74 -3.20 18.35 0.36
CA GLN A 74 -4.14 17.52 -0.41
C GLN A 74 -5.03 16.66 0.48
N GLY A 75 -4.91 16.74 1.80
CA GLY A 75 -5.64 15.88 2.72
C GLY A 75 -5.18 14.42 2.70
N LYS A 76 -3.93 14.17 2.26
CA LYS A 76 -3.29 12.85 2.28
C LYS A 76 -2.38 12.68 3.50
N ALA A 77 -2.23 11.46 3.97
CA ALA A 77 -1.18 11.13 4.93
C ALA A 77 0.20 11.16 4.26
N VAL A 78 1.25 11.37 5.05
CA VAL A 78 2.62 11.45 4.52
C VAL A 78 3.66 10.93 5.50
N GLY A 79 4.56 10.09 4.99
CA GLY A 79 5.72 9.56 5.68
C GLY A 79 7.01 10.26 5.27
N ALA A 80 7.91 10.50 6.22
CA ALA A 80 9.26 10.97 5.95
C ALA A 80 10.24 10.60 7.06
N TYR A 81 11.49 10.36 6.70
CA TYR A 81 12.59 10.40 7.67
C TYR A 81 12.90 11.85 7.98
N VAL A 82 13.04 12.21 9.26
CA VAL A 82 13.27 13.60 9.68
C VAL A 82 14.34 13.66 10.75
N LYS A 83 15.40 14.43 10.49
CA LYS A 83 16.36 14.87 11.50
C LYS A 83 15.85 16.12 12.18
N ASN A 84 15.76 16.07 13.50
CA ASN A 84 15.31 17.17 14.34
C ASN A 84 16.45 17.71 15.20
N LEU A 85 16.34 18.96 15.61
CA LEU A 85 17.26 19.71 16.46
C LEU A 85 16.59 20.02 17.79
N ALA A 86 17.15 19.50 18.87
CA ALA A 86 16.70 19.75 20.23
C ALA A 86 17.16 21.11 20.75
N GLY A 87 16.50 21.63 21.80
CA GLY A 87 16.74 22.94 22.40
C GLY A 87 18.14 23.14 22.98
N ASN A 88 18.83 22.05 23.33
CA ASN A 88 20.22 22.03 23.79
C ASN A 88 21.25 21.85 22.64
N GLY A 89 20.79 21.73 21.39
CA GLY A 89 21.63 21.52 20.21
C GLY A 89 21.89 20.07 19.83
N SER A 90 21.47 19.06 20.60
CA SER A 90 21.55 17.65 20.15
C SER A 90 20.56 17.37 19.01
N TYR A 91 20.78 16.31 18.25
CA TYR A 91 19.88 15.90 17.17
C TYR A 91 19.17 14.60 17.48
N TYR A 92 18.07 14.32 16.80
CA TYR A 92 17.46 12.98 16.81
C TYR A 92 16.76 12.71 15.48
N TRP A 93 16.81 11.46 15.04
CA TRP A 93 16.12 11.00 13.83
C TRP A 93 14.82 10.31 14.19
N VAL A 94 13.79 10.61 13.40
CA VAL A 94 12.49 9.94 13.47
C VAL A 94 12.06 9.51 12.07
N TYR A 95 11.32 8.42 11.99
CA TYR A 95 10.34 8.27 10.92
C TYR A 95 9.06 8.97 11.38
N ALA A 96 8.65 10.01 10.67
CA ALA A 96 7.45 10.77 10.93
C ALA A 96 6.35 10.33 9.97
N PHE A 97 5.21 9.91 10.50
CA PHE A 97 4.00 9.67 9.74
C PHE A 97 2.91 10.63 10.19
N ALA A 98 2.52 11.54 9.31
CA ALA A 98 1.51 12.56 9.59
C ALA A 98 0.18 12.26 8.88
N PHE A 99 -0.92 12.56 9.60
CA PHE A 99 -2.29 12.34 9.19
C PHE A 99 -3.09 13.64 9.32
N PRO A 100 -3.89 14.02 8.33
CA PRO A 100 -4.94 15.03 8.50
C PRO A 100 -5.95 14.58 9.55
N ILE A 101 -6.28 15.46 10.50
CA ILE A 101 -7.23 15.19 11.58
C ILE A 101 -7.98 16.49 11.95
N GLY A 102 -9.30 16.48 11.89
CA GLY A 102 -10.12 17.68 12.15
C GLY A 102 -9.67 18.90 11.31
N ASP A 103 -9.32 19.99 11.97
CA ASP A 103 -8.79 21.22 11.36
C ASP A 103 -7.25 21.32 11.45
N GLY A 104 -6.56 20.19 11.47
CA GLY A 104 -5.11 20.15 11.66
C GLY A 104 -4.48 18.82 11.30
N TYR A 105 -3.36 18.50 11.96
CA TYR A 105 -2.60 17.29 11.69
C TYR A 105 -2.14 16.59 12.96
N LEU A 106 -2.17 15.26 12.96
CA LEU A 106 -1.51 14.38 13.90
C LEU A 106 -0.22 13.87 13.27
N SER A 107 0.92 14.01 13.95
CA SER A 107 2.19 13.40 13.53
C SER A 107 2.64 12.38 14.56
N VAL A 108 2.69 11.12 14.16
CA VAL A 108 3.27 10.01 14.94
C VAL A 108 4.72 9.81 14.49
N ARG A 109 5.62 9.66 15.44
CA ARG A 109 7.06 9.61 15.20
C ARG A 109 7.70 8.54 16.05
N PHE A 110 8.60 7.78 15.45
CA PHE A 110 9.36 6.74 16.13
C PHE A 110 10.76 6.59 15.55
N LYS A 111 11.64 5.88 16.25
CA LYS A 111 13.05 5.74 15.85
C LYS A 111 13.16 4.91 14.56
N PRO A 112 13.84 5.40 13.52
CA PRO A 112 14.16 4.61 12.33
C PRO A 112 15.00 3.39 12.68
N SER A 113 14.72 2.28 12.02
CA SER A 113 15.39 1.00 12.25
C SER A 113 15.55 0.14 11.00
N SER A 114 14.91 0.51 9.89
CA SER A 114 15.07 -0.23 8.64
C SER A 114 16.40 0.09 7.95
N GLU A 115 16.87 -0.84 7.13
CA GLU A 115 18.06 -0.65 6.28
C GLU A 115 17.91 0.55 5.32
N LEU A 116 16.67 0.87 4.91
CA LEU A 116 16.36 1.99 4.03
C LEU A 116 16.78 3.33 4.64
N PHE A 117 16.80 3.44 5.98
CA PHE A 117 17.21 4.66 6.65
C PHE A 117 18.62 5.11 6.25
N SER A 118 19.57 4.17 6.11
CA SER A 118 20.95 4.47 5.72
C SER A 118 21.03 5.07 4.30
N VAL A 119 20.23 4.53 3.37
CA VAL A 119 20.11 5.02 1.99
C VAL A 119 19.56 6.44 1.98
N VAL A 120 18.51 6.70 2.78
CA VAL A 120 17.88 8.03 2.87
C VAL A 120 18.82 9.08 3.45
N GLN A 121 19.68 8.71 4.41
CA GLN A 121 20.70 9.62 4.91
C GLN A 121 21.69 10.06 3.82
N GLY A 122 22.08 9.14 2.93
CA GLY A 122 22.90 9.46 1.76
C GLY A 122 22.17 10.39 0.79
N LEU A 123 20.94 10.01 0.42
CA LEU A 123 20.09 10.78 -0.49
C LEU A 123 19.87 12.22 0.00
N TYR A 124 19.55 12.41 1.28
CA TYR A 124 19.33 13.74 1.84
C TYR A 124 20.59 14.59 1.87
N LYS A 125 21.78 13.99 2.04
CA LYS A 125 23.04 14.75 1.93
C LYS A 125 23.26 15.28 0.52
N GLU A 126 22.96 14.49 -0.51
CA GLU A 126 23.05 14.93 -1.91
C GLU A 126 22.07 16.07 -2.20
N VAL A 127 20.80 15.91 -1.80
CA VAL A 127 19.78 16.96 -2.00
C VAL A 127 20.14 18.24 -1.22
N LEU A 128 20.68 18.12 0.00
CA LEU A 128 21.14 19.28 0.76
C LEU A 128 22.33 19.98 0.08
N ALA A 129 23.30 19.21 -0.42
CA ALA A 129 24.45 19.77 -1.14
C ALA A 129 24.01 20.49 -2.42
N TYR A 130 22.97 20.00 -3.09
CA TYR A 130 22.32 20.70 -4.19
C TYR A 130 21.68 22.01 -3.73
N GLU A 131 20.91 22.03 -2.62
CA GLU A 131 20.33 23.27 -2.08
C GLU A 131 21.35 24.34 -1.68
N GLN A 132 22.57 23.94 -1.29
CA GLN A 132 23.63 24.85 -0.89
C GLN A 132 24.28 25.58 -2.08
N GLN A 133 24.03 25.15 -3.31
CA GLN A 133 24.51 25.79 -4.55
C GLN A 133 23.56 26.89 -5.04
N GLU A 134 22.82 27.53 -4.12
CA GLU A 134 21.83 28.59 -4.38
C GLU A 134 20.65 28.21 -5.30
N HIS A 135 20.37 26.91 -5.48
CA HIS A 135 19.19 26.44 -6.18
C HIS A 135 17.89 26.81 -5.46
N SER A 136 16.86 27.12 -6.25
CA SER A 136 15.52 27.41 -5.78
C SER A 136 14.89 26.19 -5.10
N LEU A 137 13.85 26.43 -4.29
CA LEU A 137 13.11 25.35 -3.63
C LEU A 137 12.46 24.39 -4.65
N GLU A 138 12.04 24.89 -5.81
CA GLU A 138 11.43 24.07 -6.86
C GLU A 138 12.47 23.17 -7.52
N GLU A 139 13.64 23.71 -7.87
CA GLU A 139 14.75 22.92 -8.43
C GLU A 139 15.20 21.83 -7.47
N SER A 140 15.35 22.16 -6.18
CA SER A 140 15.68 21.15 -5.16
C SER A 140 14.62 20.06 -5.02
N HIS A 141 13.35 20.44 -5.15
CA HIS A 141 12.24 19.49 -5.08
C HIS A 141 12.22 18.53 -6.26
N GLN A 142 12.43 19.04 -7.47
CA GLN A 142 12.60 18.18 -8.65
C GLN A 142 13.84 17.29 -8.50
N HIS A 143 14.93 17.81 -7.93
CA HIS A 143 16.12 17.01 -7.65
C HIS A 143 15.85 15.89 -6.63
N LEU A 144 15.09 16.16 -5.56
CA LEU A 144 14.64 15.13 -4.61
C LEU A 144 13.86 14.02 -5.31
N LEU A 145 12.88 14.38 -6.17
CA LEU A 145 12.08 13.40 -6.91
C LEU A 145 12.94 12.57 -7.87
N LEU A 146 13.90 13.21 -8.56
CA LEU A 146 14.86 12.50 -9.40
C LEU A 146 15.70 11.51 -8.59
N LYS A 147 16.21 11.91 -7.42
CA LYS A 147 16.97 11.00 -6.55
C LYS A 147 16.16 9.82 -6.03
N ILE A 148 14.87 10.02 -5.80
CA ILE A 148 13.94 8.93 -5.45
C ILE A 148 13.74 7.97 -6.63
N GLN A 149 13.65 8.49 -7.85
CA GLN A 149 13.61 7.69 -9.08
C GLN A 149 14.90 6.91 -9.34
N GLU A 150 16.07 7.54 -9.14
CA GLU A 150 17.38 6.87 -9.20
C GLU A 150 17.49 5.75 -8.16
N ALA A 151 16.84 5.89 -7.01
CA ALA A 151 16.74 4.86 -5.98
C ALA A 151 15.73 3.74 -6.30
N GLY A 152 15.08 3.78 -7.47
CA GLY A 152 14.18 2.74 -7.97
C GLY A 152 12.70 2.93 -7.61
N PHE A 153 12.29 4.11 -7.14
CA PHE A 153 10.89 4.41 -6.82
C PHE A 153 10.28 5.36 -7.86
N PRO A 154 9.12 5.04 -8.45
CA PRO A 154 8.53 5.88 -9.51
C PRO A 154 8.17 7.29 -9.03
N ASP A 155 7.75 7.41 -7.77
CA ASP A 155 7.34 8.66 -7.13
C ASP A 155 7.58 8.63 -5.61
N TYR A 156 7.36 9.78 -4.96
CA TYR A 156 7.51 9.90 -3.50
C TYR A 156 6.50 9.04 -2.74
N GLU A 157 5.28 8.87 -3.27
CA GLU A 157 4.22 8.07 -2.63
C GLU A 157 4.66 6.61 -2.48
N SER A 158 5.19 6.03 -3.55
CA SER A 158 5.77 4.69 -3.58
C SER A 158 6.95 4.55 -2.62
N PHE A 159 7.83 5.56 -2.57
CA PHE A 159 8.96 5.60 -1.65
C PHE A 159 8.49 5.62 -0.18
N MET A 160 7.59 6.51 0.21
CA MET A 160 7.13 6.60 1.59
C MET A 160 6.35 5.35 2.02
N MET A 161 5.63 4.72 1.10
CA MET A 161 4.95 3.45 1.35
C MET A 161 5.94 2.32 1.64
N LYS A 162 7.00 2.21 0.83
CA LYS A 162 8.06 1.23 1.10
C LYS A 162 8.73 1.52 2.43
N ALA A 163 9.03 2.78 2.73
CA ALA A 163 9.66 3.19 3.97
C ALA A 163 8.85 2.80 5.20
N VAL A 164 7.56 3.15 5.25
CA VAL A 164 6.72 2.78 6.42
C VAL A 164 6.61 1.26 6.58
N MET A 165 6.54 0.50 5.49
CA MET A 165 6.47 -0.97 5.57
C MET A 165 7.76 -1.58 6.11
N GLU A 166 8.93 -1.13 5.63
CA GLU A 166 10.21 -1.63 6.12
C GLU A 166 10.43 -1.26 7.59
N GLU A 167 10.01 -0.07 8.01
CA GLU A 167 10.06 0.32 9.43
C GLU A 167 9.14 -0.52 10.31
N LEU A 168 7.88 -0.74 9.89
CA LEU A 168 6.93 -1.57 10.63
C LEU A 168 7.43 -3.02 10.74
N LYS A 169 8.01 -3.56 9.67
CA LYS A 169 8.60 -4.90 9.63
C LYS A 169 9.82 -5.00 10.55
N ALA A 170 10.75 -4.05 10.49
CA ALA A 170 11.94 -4.01 11.35
C ALA A 170 11.53 -3.96 12.83
N ARG A 171 10.51 -3.16 13.16
CA ARG A 171 9.95 -3.08 14.52
C ARG A 171 9.28 -4.36 14.98
N ALA A 172 8.44 -4.98 14.16
CA ALA A 172 7.78 -6.24 14.51
C ALA A 172 8.80 -7.34 14.86
N ALA A 173 9.89 -7.45 14.09
CA ALA A 173 10.96 -8.41 14.34
C ALA A 173 11.66 -8.18 15.70
N GLN A 174 11.89 -6.92 16.08
CA GLN A 174 12.52 -6.57 17.35
C GLN A 174 11.60 -6.79 18.56
N VAL A 175 10.30 -6.50 18.42
CA VAL A 175 9.30 -6.76 19.46
C VAL A 175 9.21 -8.26 19.78
N LEU A 176 9.10 -9.12 18.76
CA LEU A 176 9.10 -10.58 18.94
C LEU A 176 10.36 -11.10 19.66
N ALA A 177 11.52 -10.51 19.37
CA ALA A 177 12.77 -10.84 20.04
C ALA A 177 12.80 -10.42 21.52
N SER A 178 12.05 -9.37 21.88
CA SER A 178 11.94 -8.83 23.24
C SER A 178 10.89 -9.54 24.10
N GLU A 179 9.74 -9.91 23.53
CA GLU A 179 8.67 -10.64 24.25
C GLU A 179 9.09 -12.06 24.65
N SER A 180 10.02 -12.66 23.91
CA SER A 180 10.67 -13.92 24.29
C SER A 180 11.50 -13.82 25.60
N ARG A 181 11.69 -12.60 26.15
CA ARG A 181 12.54 -12.33 27.32
C ARG A 181 11.81 -11.76 28.54
N SER A 182 10.56 -11.32 28.42
CA SER A 182 9.85 -10.65 29.54
C SER A 182 8.43 -11.20 29.74
N SER A 183 8.33 -12.38 30.35
CA SER A 183 7.10 -12.91 30.91
C SER A 183 6.88 -12.35 32.33
N GLY A 184 6.27 -11.17 32.46
CA GLY A 184 5.92 -10.69 33.80
C GLY A 184 5.55 -9.21 33.91
N ALA A 185 4.33 -8.84 33.53
CA ALA A 185 3.68 -7.64 34.05
C ALA A 185 2.15 -7.83 34.01
N THR A 186 1.59 -8.27 35.13
CA THR A 186 0.17 -8.51 35.33
C THR A 186 -0.50 -7.28 35.93
N GLY A 187 -1.33 -6.63 35.13
CA GLY A 187 -2.18 -5.48 35.50
C GLY A 187 -2.94 -4.87 34.30
N ALA A 188 -2.40 -5.03 33.08
CA ALA A 188 -2.94 -4.49 31.82
C ALA A 188 -3.45 -5.58 30.84
N SER A 189 -3.97 -6.71 31.34
CA SER A 189 -4.18 -7.90 30.50
C SER A 189 -5.24 -7.72 29.40
N GLN A 190 -6.32 -6.99 29.66
CA GLN A 190 -7.40 -6.79 28.69
C GLN A 190 -7.04 -5.76 27.61
N ILE A 191 -6.47 -4.60 27.98
CA ILE A 191 -6.00 -3.59 27.01
C ILE A 191 -4.89 -4.17 26.12
N THR A 192 -3.94 -4.88 26.74
CA THR A 192 -2.89 -5.58 26.00
C THR A 192 -3.47 -6.65 25.07
N ALA A 193 -4.49 -7.39 25.51
CA ALA A 193 -5.15 -8.39 24.66
C ALA A 193 -5.87 -7.77 23.45
N VAL A 194 -6.61 -6.68 23.64
CA VAL A 194 -7.28 -5.97 22.52
C VAL A 194 -6.24 -5.43 21.55
N THR A 195 -5.18 -4.78 22.05
CA THR A 195 -4.10 -4.26 21.21
C THR A 195 -3.41 -5.38 20.44
N ASN A 196 -2.95 -6.45 21.10
CA ASN A 196 -2.26 -7.55 20.46
C ASN A 196 -3.15 -8.30 19.46
N SER A 197 -4.46 -8.36 19.70
CA SER A 197 -5.44 -8.87 18.74
C SER A 197 -5.56 -7.97 17.52
N THR A 198 -5.69 -6.65 17.71
CA THR A 198 -5.77 -5.67 16.63
C THR A 198 -4.51 -5.67 15.76
N THR A 199 -3.33 -5.60 16.37
CA THR A 199 -2.05 -5.62 15.66
C THR A 199 -1.87 -6.90 14.85
N ARG A 200 -2.24 -8.07 15.39
CA ARG A 200 -2.20 -9.33 14.63
C ARG A 200 -3.12 -9.28 13.40
N LYS A 201 -4.36 -8.82 13.56
CA LYS A 201 -5.30 -8.69 12.43
C LYS A 201 -4.81 -7.71 11.37
N LEU A 202 -4.19 -6.61 11.79
CA LEU A 202 -3.60 -5.64 10.88
C LEU A 202 -2.39 -6.21 10.13
N ASN A 203 -1.59 -7.07 10.76
CA ASN A 203 -0.53 -7.82 10.09
C ASN A 203 -1.10 -8.85 9.10
N ASP A 204 -2.17 -9.56 9.46
CA ASP A 204 -2.85 -10.49 8.54
C ASP A 204 -3.39 -9.74 7.31
N VAL A 205 -3.94 -8.53 7.49
CA VAL A 205 -4.36 -7.64 6.39
C VAL A 205 -3.19 -7.28 5.49
N PHE A 206 -2.00 -7.00 6.04
CA PHE A 206 -0.79 -6.76 5.24
C PHE A 206 -0.34 -7.98 4.45
N ASP A 207 -0.32 -9.16 5.06
CA ASP A 207 0.01 -10.39 4.35
C ASP A 207 -0.96 -10.64 3.19
N LYS A 208 -2.26 -10.36 3.40
CA LYS A 208 -3.24 -10.43 2.31
C LYS A 208 -2.99 -9.39 1.22
N LEU A 209 -2.66 -8.16 1.57
CA LEU A 209 -2.28 -7.14 0.59
C LEU A 209 -1.04 -7.53 -0.24
N ARG A 210 -0.10 -8.28 0.34
CA ARG A 210 1.02 -8.86 -0.41
C ARG A 210 0.54 -9.96 -1.37
N ASP A 211 -0.35 -10.84 -0.93
CA ASP A 211 -0.97 -11.85 -1.80
C ASP A 211 -1.69 -11.17 -2.99
N PHE A 212 -2.36 -10.03 -2.75
CA PHE A 212 -2.96 -9.19 -3.79
C PHE A 212 -1.97 -8.73 -4.85
N GLN A 213 -0.79 -8.24 -4.44
CA GLN A 213 0.26 -7.81 -5.36
C GLN A 213 0.77 -8.97 -6.23
N GLY A 214 1.01 -10.14 -5.64
CA GLY A 214 1.45 -11.32 -6.38
C GLY A 214 0.42 -11.83 -7.39
N ALA A 215 -0.86 -11.81 -7.01
CA ALA A 215 -1.95 -12.12 -7.93
C ALA A 215 -2.06 -11.09 -9.06
N ASN A 216 -1.93 -9.79 -8.77
CA ASN A 216 -1.96 -8.74 -9.79
C ASN A 216 -0.83 -8.90 -10.82
N GLN A 217 0.40 -9.20 -10.38
CA GLN A 217 1.53 -9.45 -11.27
C GLN A 217 1.31 -10.68 -12.17
N SER A 218 0.64 -11.70 -11.64
CA SER A 218 0.27 -12.89 -12.41
C SER A 218 -0.78 -12.57 -13.49
N LEU A 219 -1.76 -11.71 -13.16
CA LEU A 219 -2.76 -11.20 -14.11
C LEU A 219 -2.10 -10.40 -15.24
N GLU A 220 -1.20 -9.48 -14.92
CA GLU A 220 -0.42 -8.69 -15.89
C GLU A 220 0.35 -9.61 -16.85
N SER A 221 1.02 -10.63 -16.31
CA SER A 221 1.80 -11.59 -17.09
C SER A 221 0.92 -12.45 -18.02
N ALA A 222 -0.23 -12.91 -17.55
CA ALA A 222 -1.21 -13.64 -18.36
C ALA A 222 -1.78 -12.74 -19.48
N MET A 223 -2.08 -11.48 -19.17
CA MET A 223 -2.59 -10.51 -20.15
C MET A 223 -1.57 -10.20 -21.24
N GLY A 224 -0.30 -10.01 -20.89
CA GLY A 224 0.77 -9.78 -21.87
C GLY A 224 0.95 -10.96 -22.84
N ARG A 225 0.84 -12.20 -22.34
CA ARG A 225 0.88 -13.40 -23.21
C ARG A 225 -0.33 -13.47 -24.14
N LEU A 226 -1.53 -13.18 -23.63
CA LEU A 226 -2.75 -13.18 -24.42
C LEU A 226 -2.70 -12.15 -25.56
N ASP A 227 -2.28 -10.92 -25.27
CA ASP A 227 -2.13 -9.85 -26.27
C ASP A 227 -1.19 -10.28 -27.40
N GLN A 228 -0.02 -10.83 -27.05
CA GLN A 228 0.90 -11.39 -28.05
C GLN A 228 0.27 -12.51 -28.89
N GLY A 229 -0.49 -13.41 -28.25
CA GLY A 229 -1.21 -14.48 -28.93
C GLY A 229 -2.23 -13.96 -29.95
N PHE A 230 -3.04 -12.95 -29.59
CA PHE A 230 -4.02 -12.35 -30.49
C PHE A 230 -3.36 -11.67 -31.69
N GLN A 231 -2.25 -10.96 -31.49
CA GLN A 231 -1.51 -10.33 -32.58
C GLN A 231 -0.97 -11.38 -33.58
N GLN A 232 -0.42 -12.48 -33.09
CA GLN A 232 0.07 -13.57 -33.95
C GLN A 232 -1.07 -14.25 -34.72
N LEU A 233 -2.20 -14.51 -34.04
CA LEU A 233 -3.35 -15.17 -34.65
C LEU A 233 -3.93 -14.37 -35.81
N LYS A 234 -3.92 -13.03 -35.73
CA LYS A 234 -4.41 -12.17 -36.81
C LYS A 234 -3.71 -12.45 -38.14
N PHE A 235 -2.39 -12.62 -38.12
CA PHE A 235 -1.62 -12.97 -39.32
C PHE A 235 -1.90 -14.40 -39.79
N ILE A 236 -1.99 -15.36 -38.87
CA ILE A 236 -2.32 -16.77 -39.17
C ILE A 236 -3.68 -16.86 -39.87
N SER A 237 -4.70 -16.18 -39.33
CA SER A 237 -6.05 -16.19 -39.88
C SER A 237 -6.10 -15.57 -41.28
N ILE A 238 -5.44 -14.42 -41.50
CA ILE A 238 -5.37 -13.80 -42.82
C ILE A 238 -4.65 -14.71 -43.83
N ASN A 239 -3.51 -15.28 -43.44
CA ASN A 239 -2.73 -16.15 -44.32
C ASN A 239 -3.47 -17.44 -44.66
N MET A 240 -4.17 -18.04 -43.70
CA MET A 240 -5.02 -19.22 -43.94
C MET A 240 -6.15 -18.91 -44.92
N LYS A 241 -6.82 -17.76 -44.78
CA LYS A 241 -7.87 -17.33 -45.70
C LYS A 241 -7.35 -17.12 -47.13
N ILE A 242 -6.16 -16.52 -47.29
CA ILE A 242 -5.50 -16.35 -48.59
C ILE A 242 -5.11 -17.72 -49.18
N ALA A 243 -4.60 -18.64 -48.36
CA ALA A 243 -4.28 -19.99 -48.79
C ALA A 243 -5.53 -20.72 -49.29
N ALA A 244 -6.66 -20.63 -48.58
CA ALA A 244 -7.93 -21.22 -48.99
C ALA A 244 -8.40 -20.70 -50.35
N ALA A 245 -8.28 -19.39 -50.59
CA ALA A 245 -8.64 -18.77 -51.87
C ALA A 245 -7.82 -19.33 -53.05
N LYS A 246 -6.55 -19.72 -52.85
CA LYS A 246 -5.70 -20.31 -53.91
C LYS A 246 -6.17 -21.68 -54.39
N PHE A 247 -6.81 -22.45 -53.51
CA PHE A 247 -7.34 -23.78 -53.84
C PHE A 247 -8.80 -23.75 -54.35
N GLY A 248 -9.40 -22.56 -54.45
CA GLY A 248 -10.76 -22.38 -54.98
C GLY A 248 -11.82 -23.16 -54.20
N GLU A 249 -12.75 -23.80 -54.90
CA GLU A 249 -13.84 -24.58 -54.28
C GLU A 249 -13.32 -25.74 -53.40
N MET A 250 -12.13 -26.28 -53.69
CA MET A 250 -11.59 -27.42 -52.94
C MET A 250 -11.26 -27.09 -51.48
N ALA A 251 -11.03 -25.81 -51.15
CA ALA A 251 -10.71 -25.35 -49.79
C ALA A 251 -11.64 -24.22 -49.29
N ALA A 252 -12.79 -24.00 -49.93
CA ALA A 252 -13.72 -22.91 -49.58
C ALA A 252 -14.18 -22.98 -48.11
N SER A 253 -14.45 -24.20 -47.63
CA SER A 253 -14.75 -24.56 -46.25
C SER A 253 -13.65 -24.21 -45.25
N LEU A 254 -12.37 -24.35 -45.61
CA LEU A 254 -11.24 -23.89 -44.78
C LEU A 254 -11.18 -22.37 -44.69
N GLY A 255 -11.61 -21.67 -45.75
CA GLY A 255 -11.82 -20.22 -45.73
C GLY A 255 -12.91 -19.80 -44.75
N VAL A 256 -13.99 -20.58 -44.65
CA VAL A 256 -15.07 -20.37 -43.64
C VAL A 256 -14.54 -20.64 -42.24
N VAL A 257 -13.82 -21.75 -42.02
CA VAL A 257 -13.19 -22.06 -40.71
C VAL A 257 -12.28 -20.92 -40.25
N SER A 258 -11.42 -20.41 -41.14
CA SER A 258 -10.54 -19.28 -40.85
C SER A 258 -11.33 -18.02 -40.47
N HIS A 259 -12.44 -17.74 -41.16
CA HIS A 259 -13.30 -16.60 -40.85
C HIS A 259 -13.98 -16.75 -39.49
N GLU A 260 -14.62 -17.89 -39.23
CA GLU A 260 -15.32 -18.18 -37.96
C GLU A 260 -14.35 -18.14 -36.78
N PHE A 261 -13.15 -18.72 -36.95
CA PHE A 261 -12.11 -18.67 -35.92
C PHE A 261 -11.72 -17.23 -35.59
N SER A 262 -11.52 -16.39 -36.61
CA SER A 262 -11.20 -14.97 -36.43
C SER A 262 -12.34 -14.17 -35.78
N VAL A 263 -13.60 -14.51 -36.03
CA VAL A 263 -14.76 -13.85 -35.42
C VAL A 263 -14.88 -14.22 -33.94
N LEU A 264 -14.75 -15.51 -33.62
CA LEU A 264 -14.76 -15.99 -32.24
C LEU A 264 -13.57 -15.43 -31.45
N SER A 265 -12.37 -15.46 -32.01
CA SER A 265 -11.18 -14.89 -31.35
C SER A 265 -11.34 -13.39 -31.11
N GLY A 266 -11.85 -12.63 -32.09
CA GLY A 266 -12.12 -11.19 -31.90
C GLY A 266 -13.18 -10.92 -30.82
N THR A 267 -14.15 -11.83 -30.64
CA THR A 267 -15.12 -11.74 -29.56
C THR A 267 -14.45 -11.96 -28.19
N ILE A 268 -13.57 -12.95 -28.08
CA ILE A 268 -12.77 -13.19 -26.86
C ILE A 268 -11.87 -11.98 -26.55
N GLU A 269 -11.19 -11.43 -27.55
CA GLU A 269 -10.34 -10.25 -27.42
C GLU A 269 -11.14 -9.06 -26.84
N LYS A 270 -12.38 -8.88 -27.30
CA LYS A 270 -13.28 -7.84 -26.78
C LYS A 270 -13.65 -8.06 -25.31
N HIS A 271 -13.93 -9.30 -24.90
CA HIS A 271 -14.20 -9.64 -23.49
C HIS A 271 -12.96 -9.38 -22.61
N LEU A 272 -11.76 -9.66 -23.13
CA LEU A 272 -10.50 -9.42 -22.43
C LEU A 272 -10.09 -7.94 -22.40
N GLY A 273 -10.58 -7.11 -23.32
CA GLY A 273 -10.24 -5.69 -23.37
C GLY A 273 -10.57 -4.92 -22.07
N GLY A 274 -11.65 -5.31 -21.37
CA GLY A 274 -12.00 -4.72 -20.06
C GLY A 274 -11.05 -5.10 -18.93
N LEU A 275 -10.31 -6.21 -19.06
CA LEU A 275 -9.43 -6.72 -18.03
C LEU A 275 -8.16 -5.87 -17.89
N SER A 276 -7.63 -5.32 -18.98
CA SER A 276 -6.44 -4.45 -18.94
C SER A 276 -6.68 -3.22 -18.05
N GLY A 277 -7.79 -2.51 -18.28
CA GLY A 277 -8.17 -1.36 -17.46
C GLY A 277 -8.42 -1.73 -15.99
N PHE A 278 -8.97 -2.92 -15.73
CA PHE A 278 -9.12 -3.41 -14.37
C PHE A 278 -7.77 -3.66 -13.69
N VAL A 279 -6.80 -4.25 -14.38
CA VAL A 279 -5.48 -4.55 -13.80
C VAL A 279 -4.77 -3.25 -13.40
N GLU A 280 -4.87 -2.19 -14.22
CA GLU A 280 -4.37 -0.86 -13.89
C GLU A 280 -5.10 -0.26 -12.67
N GLU A 281 -6.43 -0.34 -12.65
CA GLU A 281 -7.24 0.12 -11.51
C GLU A 281 -6.90 -0.64 -10.22
N LEU A 282 -6.74 -1.97 -10.32
CA LEU A 282 -6.40 -2.85 -9.22
C LEU A 282 -5.06 -2.48 -8.59
N SER A 283 -4.04 -2.23 -9.42
CA SER A 283 -2.72 -1.78 -8.95
C SER A 283 -2.82 -0.48 -8.14
N SER A 284 -3.59 0.50 -8.62
CA SER A 284 -3.82 1.76 -7.90
C SER A 284 -4.57 1.56 -6.58
N VAL A 285 -5.62 0.73 -6.56
CA VAL A 285 -6.39 0.43 -5.35
C VAL A 285 -5.52 -0.28 -4.32
N ILE A 286 -4.73 -1.27 -4.72
CA ILE A 286 -3.81 -1.99 -3.82
C ILE A 286 -2.85 -1.01 -3.15
N GLN A 287 -2.27 -0.06 -3.90
CA GLN A 287 -1.34 0.92 -3.34
C GLN A 287 -2.00 1.76 -2.23
N LYS A 288 -3.19 2.31 -2.49
CA LYS A 288 -3.95 3.09 -1.50
C LYS A 288 -4.29 2.25 -0.27
N CYS A 289 -4.65 0.98 -0.44
CA CYS A 289 -4.97 0.07 0.65
C CYS A 289 -3.76 -0.25 1.52
N VAL A 290 -2.58 -0.44 0.94
CA VAL A 290 -1.31 -0.63 1.66
C VAL A 290 -1.00 0.59 2.53
N LEU A 291 -1.12 1.81 2.00
CA LEU A 291 -0.88 3.03 2.78
C LEU A 291 -1.86 3.14 3.97
N ARG A 292 -3.14 2.82 3.76
CA ARG A 292 -4.16 2.86 4.83
C ARG A 292 -3.92 1.78 5.89
N ALA A 293 -3.53 0.57 5.49
CA ALA A 293 -3.16 -0.50 6.43
C ALA A 293 -1.94 -0.10 7.27
N ALA A 294 -0.93 0.54 6.66
CA ALA A 294 0.23 1.08 7.37
C ALA A 294 -0.16 2.19 8.35
N ALA A 295 -1.05 3.10 7.93
CA ALA A 295 -1.58 4.14 8.80
C ALA A 295 -2.30 3.55 10.02
N LEU A 296 -3.16 2.55 9.83
CA LEU A 296 -3.85 1.87 10.94
C LEU A 296 -2.86 1.20 11.91
N ASN A 297 -1.80 0.57 11.40
CA ASN A 297 -0.76 -0.01 12.26
C ASN A 297 -0.03 1.03 13.09
N VAL A 298 0.41 2.13 12.47
CA VAL A 298 1.10 3.21 13.19
C VAL A 298 0.17 3.88 14.21
N GLN A 299 -1.10 4.08 13.87
CA GLN A 299 -2.10 4.60 14.80
C GLN A 299 -2.32 3.65 15.98
N MET A 300 -2.39 2.34 15.74
CA MET A 300 -2.54 1.35 16.81
C MET A 300 -1.32 1.32 17.74
N LEU A 301 -0.11 1.36 17.18
CA LEU A 301 1.12 1.42 17.99
C LEU A 301 1.17 2.69 18.86
N MET A 302 0.76 3.83 18.32
CA MET A 302 0.63 5.07 19.09
C MET A 302 -0.39 4.91 20.22
N VAL A 303 -1.58 4.36 19.95
CA VAL A 303 -2.63 4.20 20.96
C VAL A 303 -2.19 3.26 22.08
N ASP A 304 -1.54 2.13 21.75
CA ASP A 304 -0.97 1.22 22.76
C ASP A 304 0.04 1.93 23.66
N PHE A 305 1.01 2.64 23.04
CA PHE A 305 2.02 3.38 23.77
C PHE A 305 1.38 4.44 24.68
N PHE A 306 0.46 5.23 24.13
CA PHE A 306 -0.17 6.33 24.84
C PHE A 306 -0.98 5.84 26.06
N VAL A 307 -1.75 4.78 25.91
CA VAL A 307 -2.56 4.22 27.01
C VAL A 307 -1.67 3.62 28.09
N ARG A 308 -0.60 2.90 27.72
CA ARG A 308 0.37 2.37 28.70
C ARG A 308 1.08 3.50 29.46
N GLU A 309 1.48 4.54 28.74
CA GLU A 309 2.11 5.73 29.33
C GLU A 309 1.16 6.42 30.32
N SER A 310 -0.12 6.63 29.95
CA SER A 310 -1.13 7.23 30.83
C SER A 310 -1.41 6.37 32.08
N ILE A 311 -1.51 5.05 31.93
CA ILE A 311 -1.72 4.14 33.06
C ILE A 311 -0.52 4.12 34.01
N ALA A 312 0.70 4.16 33.48
CA ALA A 312 1.92 4.24 34.29
C ALA A 312 1.96 5.56 35.08
N LYS A 313 1.50 6.66 34.49
CA LYS A 313 1.47 7.99 35.11
C LYS A 313 0.39 8.16 36.17
N LEU A 314 -0.67 7.35 36.20
CA LEU A 314 -1.70 7.36 37.26
C LEU A 314 -1.10 7.32 38.68
N ALA A 315 0.08 6.72 38.85
CA ALA A 315 0.74 6.67 40.15
C ALA A 315 1.45 7.98 40.56
N THR A 316 1.63 8.92 39.63
CA THR A 316 2.56 10.07 39.77
C THR A 316 1.99 11.41 39.31
N SER A 317 0.87 11.46 38.57
CA SER A 317 0.29 12.70 38.04
C SER A 317 -1.23 12.59 37.93
N GLU A 318 -1.96 13.58 38.47
CA GLU A 318 -3.42 13.64 38.43
C GLU A 318 -3.98 13.94 37.03
N ASN A 319 -3.22 14.61 36.14
CA ASN A 319 -3.73 15.11 34.86
C ASN A 319 -3.46 14.19 33.66
N ALA A 320 -2.77 13.05 33.86
CA ALA A 320 -2.36 12.17 32.76
C ALA A 320 -3.55 11.59 31.98
N PHE A 321 -4.66 11.33 32.68
CA PHE A 321 -5.88 10.82 32.08
C PHE A 321 -6.70 11.91 31.39
N ASP A 322 -6.70 13.15 31.90
CA ASP A 322 -7.37 14.28 31.25
C ASP A 322 -6.82 14.54 29.84
N GLU A 323 -5.49 14.50 29.66
CA GLU A 323 -4.87 14.61 28.34
C GLU A 323 -5.28 13.47 27.41
N MET A 324 -5.45 12.26 27.97
CA MET A 324 -5.92 11.09 27.23
C MET A 324 -7.36 11.25 26.76
N LEU A 325 -8.27 11.65 27.64
CA LEU A 325 -9.68 11.87 27.30
C LEU A 325 -9.85 12.98 26.27
N GLN A 326 -9.06 14.06 26.35
CA GLN A 326 -9.12 15.16 25.39
C GLN A 326 -8.79 14.73 23.95
N ASN A 327 -7.87 13.78 23.78
CA ASN A 327 -7.44 13.31 22.46
C ASN A 327 -8.12 12.02 21.99
N GLN A 328 -8.76 11.27 22.91
CA GLN A 328 -9.44 9.99 22.62
C GLN A 328 -10.34 10.10 21.39
N LYS A 329 -11.28 11.04 21.38
CA LYS A 329 -12.27 11.16 20.30
C LYS A 329 -11.58 11.34 18.95
N ALA A 330 -10.57 12.20 18.88
CA ALA A 330 -9.85 12.48 17.65
C ALA A 330 -9.14 11.22 17.13
N PHE A 331 -8.48 10.45 18.01
CA PHE A 331 -7.79 9.22 17.64
C PHE A 331 -8.75 8.11 17.21
N SER A 332 -9.86 7.93 17.93
CA SER A 332 -10.92 7.00 17.54
C SER A 332 -11.54 7.36 16.20
N ASP A 333 -11.90 8.62 15.99
CA ASP A 333 -12.52 9.10 14.75
C ASP A 333 -11.55 8.90 13.56
N LEU A 334 -10.25 9.18 13.74
CA LEU A 334 -9.22 8.97 12.71
C LEU A 334 -9.08 7.47 12.37
N PHE A 335 -8.96 6.61 13.39
CA PHE A 335 -8.82 5.16 13.18
C PHE A 335 -10.04 4.58 12.47
N ALA A 336 -11.24 4.93 12.93
CA ALA A 336 -12.50 4.53 12.32
C ALA A 336 -12.61 5.02 10.87
N GLN A 337 -12.20 6.26 10.58
CA GLN A 337 -12.18 6.80 9.22
C GLN A 337 -11.29 5.98 8.28
N TYR A 338 -10.09 5.58 8.73
CA TYR A 338 -9.20 4.74 7.93
C TYR A 338 -9.76 3.34 7.72
N CYS A 339 -10.39 2.75 8.73
CA CYS A 339 -11.12 1.48 8.60
C CYS A 339 -12.27 1.60 7.58
N GLN A 340 -13.09 2.65 7.66
CA GLN A 340 -14.20 2.88 6.72
C GLN A 340 -13.71 3.08 5.28
N ASN A 341 -12.63 3.84 5.09
CA ASN A 341 -12.04 4.05 3.77
C ASN A 341 -11.53 2.72 3.18
N LEU A 342 -10.88 1.88 3.99
CA LEU A 342 -10.38 0.58 3.56
C LEU A 342 -11.54 -0.39 3.24
N ASP A 343 -12.60 -0.39 4.06
CA ASP A 343 -13.82 -1.17 3.81
C ASP A 343 -14.49 -0.79 2.49
N LYS A 344 -14.59 0.52 2.21
CA LYS A 344 -15.18 1.05 0.98
C LYS A 344 -14.41 0.59 -0.25
N GLU A 345 -13.09 0.74 -0.25
CA GLU A 345 -12.22 0.41 -1.40
C GLU A 345 -12.28 -1.08 -1.72
N PHE A 346 -12.25 -1.95 -0.70
CA PHE A 346 -12.41 -3.39 -0.92
C PHE A 346 -13.83 -3.79 -1.33
N SER A 347 -14.84 -3.07 -0.87
CA SER A 347 -16.23 -3.30 -1.29
C SER A 347 -16.46 -2.92 -2.76
N GLU A 348 -15.81 -1.86 -3.24
CA GLU A 348 -15.80 -1.46 -4.65
C GLU A 348 -15.02 -2.48 -5.49
N LEU A 349 -13.83 -2.87 -5.03
CA LEU A 349 -13.02 -3.89 -5.70
C LEU A 349 -13.74 -5.24 -5.84
N LYS A 350 -14.50 -5.66 -4.82
CA LYS A 350 -15.29 -6.89 -4.87
C LYS A 350 -16.31 -6.90 -6.03
N LYS A 351 -16.89 -5.74 -6.36
CA LYS A 351 -17.82 -5.61 -7.50
C LYS A 351 -17.09 -5.82 -8.83
N SER A 352 -15.93 -5.18 -8.99
CA SER A 352 -15.09 -5.32 -10.19
C SER A 352 -14.59 -6.75 -10.37
N LEU A 353 -14.17 -7.41 -9.29
CA LEU A 353 -13.76 -8.83 -9.31
C LEU A 353 -14.91 -9.75 -9.75
N SER A 354 -16.13 -9.47 -9.32
CA SER A 354 -17.31 -10.26 -9.70
C SER A 354 -17.65 -10.08 -11.19
N ALA A 355 -17.52 -8.86 -11.73
CA ALA A 355 -17.70 -8.59 -13.15
C ALA A 355 -16.69 -9.38 -13.99
N ILE A 356 -15.41 -9.39 -13.60
CA ILE A 356 -14.37 -10.13 -14.34
C ILE A 356 -14.55 -11.62 -14.23
N SER A 357 -14.95 -12.12 -13.07
CA SER A 357 -15.27 -13.53 -12.92
C SER A 357 -16.37 -13.96 -13.89
N TYR A 358 -17.34 -13.09 -14.19
CA TYR A 358 -18.35 -13.34 -15.20
C TYR A 358 -17.77 -13.31 -16.63
N GLU A 359 -16.95 -12.31 -16.96
CA GLU A 359 -16.27 -12.24 -18.26
C GLU A 359 -15.41 -13.49 -18.53
N MET A 360 -14.72 -14.01 -17.51
CA MET A 360 -13.91 -15.22 -17.65
C MET A 360 -14.75 -16.48 -17.93
N LEU A 361 -15.97 -16.54 -17.38
CA LEU A 361 -16.91 -17.62 -17.69
C LEU A 361 -17.42 -17.53 -19.14
N GLU A 362 -17.66 -16.33 -19.65
CA GLU A 362 -18.04 -16.13 -21.06
C GLU A 362 -16.89 -16.51 -22.00
N VAL A 363 -15.66 -16.08 -21.70
CA VAL A 363 -14.48 -16.46 -22.47
C VAL A 363 -14.31 -17.97 -22.55
N ALA A 364 -14.50 -18.71 -21.45
CA ALA A 364 -14.40 -20.17 -21.44
C ALA A 364 -15.38 -20.85 -22.41
N LYS A 365 -16.59 -20.29 -22.61
CA LYS A 365 -17.56 -20.79 -23.59
C LYS A 365 -17.06 -20.59 -25.02
N PHE A 366 -16.49 -19.42 -25.32
CA PHE A 366 -15.94 -19.13 -26.65
C PHE A 366 -14.70 -19.95 -26.98
N VAL A 367 -13.84 -20.24 -26.00
CA VAL A 367 -12.69 -21.15 -26.16
C VAL A 367 -13.18 -22.54 -26.60
N THR A 368 -14.25 -23.05 -25.99
CA THR A 368 -14.87 -24.32 -26.41
C THR A 368 -15.38 -24.24 -27.85
N GLY A 369 -15.94 -23.10 -28.28
CA GLY A 369 -16.34 -22.86 -29.67
C GLY A 369 -15.17 -22.88 -30.66
N LEU A 370 -14.02 -22.28 -30.30
CA LEU A 370 -12.80 -22.30 -31.12
C LEU A 370 -12.28 -23.73 -31.35
N GLU A 371 -12.35 -24.58 -30.33
CA GLU A 371 -11.96 -26.00 -30.45
C GLU A 371 -12.80 -26.73 -31.50
N VAL A 372 -14.11 -26.48 -31.52
CA VAL A 372 -15.02 -27.05 -32.52
C VAL A 372 -14.67 -26.55 -33.92
N VAL A 373 -14.46 -25.24 -34.10
CA VAL A 373 -14.10 -24.66 -35.40
C VAL A 373 -12.77 -25.21 -35.90
N ARG A 374 -11.76 -25.31 -35.02
CA ARG A 374 -10.47 -25.91 -35.36
C ARG A 374 -10.62 -27.38 -35.75
N GLN A 375 -11.40 -28.17 -35.02
CA GLN A 375 -11.65 -29.59 -35.35
C GLN A 375 -12.33 -29.75 -36.71
N MET A 376 -13.29 -28.88 -37.04
CA MET A 376 -13.89 -28.84 -38.38
C MET A 376 -12.83 -28.55 -39.45
N GLY A 377 -11.92 -27.61 -39.20
CA GLY A 377 -10.78 -27.34 -40.08
C GLY A 377 -9.87 -28.56 -40.29
N ALA A 378 -9.58 -29.31 -39.23
CA ALA A 378 -8.79 -30.53 -39.31
C ALA A 378 -9.46 -31.61 -40.19
N ILE A 379 -10.76 -31.86 -39.96
CA ILE A 379 -11.56 -32.81 -40.76
C ILE A 379 -11.56 -32.39 -42.23
N GLU A 380 -11.77 -31.11 -42.49
CA GLU A 380 -11.88 -30.59 -43.84
C GLU A 380 -10.55 -30.62 -44.60
N SER A 381 -9.44 -30.32 -43.92
CA SER A 381 -8.10 -30.38 -44.51
C SER A 381 -7.68 -31.82 -44.87
N ALA A 382 -8.25 -32.82 -44.22
CA ALA A 382 -7.91 -34.24 -44.42
C ALA A 382 -8.46 -34.82 -45.74
N ARG A 383 -9.25 -34.06 -46.50
CA ARG A 383 -9.86 -34.52 -47.76
C ARG A 383 -8.84 -34.89 -48.84
N THR A 384 -7.73 -34.15 -48.93
CA THR A 384 -6.63 -34.45 -49.87
C THR A 384 -5.27 -34.21 -49.21
N THR A 385 -4.25 -34.96 -49.63
CA THR A 385 -2.89 -34.83 -49.08
C THR A 385 -2.30 -33.44 -49.32
N GLU A 386 -2.58 -32.83 -50.47
CA GLU A 386 -2.06 -31.50 -50.85
C GLU A 386 -2.65 -30.39 -49.97
N ILE A 387 -3.96 -30.43 -49.71
CA ILE A 387 -4.62 -29.49 -48.80
C ILE A 387 -4.12 -29.73 -47.38
N ARG A 388 -4.09 -30.98 -46.91
CA ARG A 388 -3.57 -31.31 -45.58
C ARG A 388 -2.18 -30.70 -45.36
N ASN A 389 -1.25 -30.91 -46.29
CA ASN A 389 0.12 -30.39 -46.18
C ASN A 389 0.17 -28.85 -46.18
N SER A 390 -0.75 -28.19 -46.89
CA SER A 390 -0.79 -26.73 -47.01
C SER A 390 -1.45 -26.02 -45.82
N PHE A 391 -2.21 -26.74 -44.99
CA PHE A 391 -2.97 -26.14 -43.89
C PHE A 391 -2.60 -26.64 -42.49
N THR A 392 -1.79 -27.71 -42.40
CA THR A 392 -1.40 -28.31 -41.10
C THR A 392 -0.80 -27.26 -40.15
N HIS A 393 0.12 -26.41 -40.61
CA HIS A 393 0.76 -25.40 -39.75
C HIS A 393 -0.21 -24.31 -39.27
N TYR A 394 -1.27 -23.99 -40.02
CA TYR A 394 -2.30 -23.05 -39.53
C TYR A 394 -3.15 -23.68 -38.43
N LEU A 395 -3.50 -24.96 -38.57
CA LEU A 395 -4.29 -25.70 -37.58
C LEU A 395 -3.48 -25.98 -36.30
N GLU A 396 -2.17 -26.23 -36.42
CA GLU A 396 -1.25 -26.31 -35.30
C GLU A 396 -1.15 -24.97 -34.57
N ALA A 397 -0.99 -23.86 -35.30
CA ALA A 397 -0.95 -22.55 -34.67
C ALA A 397 -2.29 -22.14 -34.02
N MET A 398 -3.43 -22.59 -34.56
CA MET A 398 -4.74 -22.46 -33.92
C MET A 398 -4.82 -23.26 -32.61
N ASP A 399 -4.28 -24.48 -32.57
CA ASP A 399 -4.22 -25.28 -31.34
C ASP A 399 -3.34 -24.60 -30.28
N ASP A 400 -2.16 -24.14 -30.66
CA ASP A 400 -1.23 -23.44 -29.76
C ASP A 400 -1.91 -22.20 -29.15
N PHE A 401 -2.66 -21.46 -29.97
CA PHE A 401 -3.43 -20.31 -29.51
C PHE A 401 -4.59 -20.71 -28.56
N ILE A 402 -5.33 -21.77 -28.87
CA ILE A 402 -6.39 -22.29 -27.98
C ILE A 402 -5.80 -22.72 -26.63
N GLN A 403 -4.65 -23.40 -26.64
CA GLN A 403 -3.96 -23.82 -25.43
C GLN A 403 -3.52 -22.62 -24.59
N LEU A 404 -2.91 -21.61 -25.23
CA LEU A 404 -2.55 -20.34 -24.60
C LEU A 404 -3.76 -19.65 -23.96
N LEU A 405 -4.90 -19.61 -24.66
CA LEU A 405 -6.15 -19.05 -24.14
C LEU A 405 -6.61 -19.80 -22.89
N ARG A 406 -6.66 -21.13 -22.95
CA ARG A 406 -7.11 -21.97 -21.83
C ARG A 406 -6.23 -21.80 -20.60
N GLU A 407 -4.91 -21.80 -20.78
CA GLU A 407 -3.95 -21.63 -19.68
C GLU A 407 -4.09 -20.24 -19.06
N SER A 408 -4.02 -19.19 -19.88
CA SER A 408 -4.05 -17.80 -19.40
C SER A 408 -5.39 -17.44 -18.74
N THR A 409 -6.52 -17.85 -19.34
CA THR A 409 -7.85 -17.59 -18.76
C THR A 409 -8.08 -18.38 -17.47
N GLY A 410 -7.57 -19.61 -17.40
CA GLY A 410 -7.58 -20.40 -16.16
C GLY A 410 -6.72 -19.78 -15.06
N GLU A 411 -5.55 -19.25 -15.39
CA GLU A 411 -4.71 -18.49 -14.45
C GLU A 411 -5.41 -17.22 -13.95
N ILE A 412 -6.00 -16.44 -14.87
CA ILE A 412 -6.78 -15.24 -14.53
C ILE A 412 -7.95 -15.58 -13.60
N GLY A 413 -8.74 -16.61 -13.93
CA GLY A 413 -9.88 -17.03 -13.10
C GLY A 413 -9.48 -17.45 -11.69
N ARG A 414 -8.37 -18.20 -11.54
CA ARG A 414 -7.81 -18.53 -10.22
C ARG A 414 -7.33 -17.29 -9.47
N GLY A 415 -6.65 -16.37 -10.15
CA GLY A 415 -6.21 -15.09 -9.61
C GLY A 415 -7.38 -14.28 -9.05
N VAL A 416 -8.41 -14.05 -9.87
CA VAL A 416 -9.64 -13.32 -9.49
C VAL A 416 -10.34 -13.96 -8.29
N THR A 417 -10.43 -15.29 -8.25
CA THR A 417 -11.02 -16.02 -7.11
C THR A 417 -10.23 -15.82 -5.82
N SER A 418 -8.89 -15.88 -5.91
CA SER A 418 -8.01 -15.61 -4.77
C SER A 418 -8.13 -14.18 -4.27
N LEU A 419 -8.18 -13.21 -5.18
CA LEU A 419 -8.39 -11.79 -4.86
C LEU A 419 -9.75 -11.55 -4.17
N ALA A 420 -10.81 -12.23 -4.62
CA ALA A 420 -12.13 -12.13 -4.00
C ALA A 420 -12.12 -12.66 -2.56
N SER A 421 -11.52 -13.83 -2.33
CA SER A 421 -11.39 -14.39 -0.99
C SER A 421 -10.56 -13.51 -0.05
N ASN A 422 -9.44 -12.96 -0.53
CA ASN A 422 -8.62 -12.04 0.25
C ASN A 422 -9.37 -10.72 0.54
N SER A 423 -10.18 -10.22 -0.40
CA SER A 423 -11.03 -9.04 -0.17
C SER A 423 -11.99 -9.25 1.00
N GLU A 424 -12.66 -10.40 1.04
CA GLU A 424 -13.61 -10.74 2.11
C GLU A 424 -12.93 -10.86 3.47
N PHE A 425 -11.75 -11.49 3.50
CA PHE A 425 -10.95 -11.58 4.71
C PHE A 425 -10.58 -10.18 5.23
N ILE A 426 -10.07 -9.30 4.37
CA ILE A 426 -9.66 -7.94 4.77
C ILE A 426 -10.87 -7.15 5.28
N VAL A 427 -11.98 -7.14 4.55
CA VAL A 427 -13.22 -6.46 4.96
C VAL A 427 -13.70 -6.96 6.33
N SER A 428 -13.72 -8.27 6.55
CA SER A 428 -14.14 -8.84 7.84
C SER A 428 -13.20 -8.44 8.99
N SER A 429 -11.89 -8.44 8.74
CA SER A 429 -10.87 -8.05 9.72
C SER A 429 -10.98 -6.57 10.08
N ILE A 430 -11.15 -5.69 9.08
CA ILE A 430 -11.27 -4.25 9.27
C ILE A 430 -12.54 -3.87 10.01
N ARG A 431 -13.67 -4.49 9.68
CA ARG A 431 -14.94 -4.29 10.43
C ARG A 431 -14.82 -4.73 11.88
N ASN A 432 -14.06 -5.78 12.16
CA ASN A 432 -13.88 -6.27 13.52
C ASN A 432 -13.03 -5.32 14.38
N ILE A 433 -12.02 -4.67 13.80
CA ILE A 433 -11.11 -3.81 14.57
C ILE A 433 -11.55 -2.35 14.66
N SER A 434 -12.54 -1.92 13.89
CA SER A 434 -12.92 -0.51 13.75
C SER A 434 -13.27 0.19 15.07
N GLY A 435 -13.83 -0.54 16.05
CA GLY A 435 -14.17 -0.04 17.39
C GLY A 435 -13.12 -0.32 18.47
N ASN A 436 -11.97 -0.92 18.13
CA ASN A 436 -11.02 -1.40 19.14
C ASN A 436 -10.30 -0.25 19.84
N VAL A 437 -10.09 0.90 19.16
CA VAL A 437 -9.51 2.10 19.79
C VAL A 437 -10.46 2.64 20.87
N ASP A 438 -11.76 2.74 20.59
CA ASP A 438 -12.76 3.13 21.60
C ASP A 438 -12.81 2.15 22.76
N GLN A 439 -12.76 0.85 22.47
CA GLN A 439 -12.74 -0.18 23.50
C GLN A 439 -11.50 -0.05 24.40
N ILE A 440 -10.33 0.22 23.83
CA ILE A 440 -9.08 0.41 24.58
C ILE A 440 -9.19 1.60 25.53
N PHE A 441 -9.67 2.75 25.04
CA PHE A 441 -9.84 3.94 25.89
C PHE A 441 -10.89 3.71 26.99
N ALA A 442 -12.01 3.05 26.69
CA ALA A 442 -13.03 2.72 27.69
C ALA A 442 -12.50 1.81 28.81
N LEU A 443 -11.68 0.81 28.45
CA LEU A 443 -11.01 -0.06 29.42
C LEU A 443 -10.01 0.74 30.28
N ALA A 444 -9.27 1.66 29.68
CA ALA A 444 -8.35 2.52 30.40
C ALA A 444 -9.07 3.41 31.43
N SER A 445 -10.16 4.09 31.05
CA SER A 445 -10.99 4.88 31.99
C SER A 445 -11.57 4.06 33.12
N SER A 446 -11.95 2.80 32.85
CA SER A 446 -12.46 1.91 33.90
C SER A 446 -11.39 1.54 34.94
N GLN A 447 -10.12 1.39 34.52
CA GLN A 447 -9.02 1.09 35.43
C GLN A 447 -8.65 2.28 36.32
N GLU A 448 -8.78 3.51 35.83
CA GLU A 448 -8.61 4.72 36.63
C GLU A 448 -9.64 4.79 37.77
N GLN A 449 -10.93 4.59 37.44
CA GLN A 449 -12.01 4.61 38.43
C GLN A 449 -11.81 3.57 39.54
N GLN A 450 -11.27 2.39 39.21
CA GLN A 450 -10.95 1.34 40.19
C GLN A 450 -9.75 1.65 41.08
N LYS A 451 -8.83 2.52 40.65
CA LYS A 451 -7.68 2.96 41.46
C LYS A 451 -8.01 4.19 42.31
N ALA A 452 -8.99 4.99 41.90
CA ALA A 452 -9.40 6.22 42.60
C ALA A 452 -10.44 6.00 43.71
N GLY A 453 -11.16 4.87 43.69
CA GLY A 453 -12.07 4.42 44.75
C GLY A 453 -11.44 3.37 45.65
#